data_AF-A0A2K1X1T0-F1
#
_entry.id   AF-A0A2K1X1T0-F1
#
_cell.length_a   1.000
_cell.length_b   1.000
_cell.length_c   1.000
_cell.angle_alpha   90.00
_cell.angle_beta   90.00
_cell.angle_gamma   90.00
#
_symmetry.space_group_name_H-M   'P 1'
#
loop_
_entity.id
_entity.type
_entity.pdbx_description
1 polymer ?
#
loop_
_entity_poly.entity_id
_entity_poly.type
_entity_poly.pdbx_seq_one_letter_code
_entity_poly.pdbx_strand_id
1 'polypeptide(L)'
;MLRFAGCCLLVLLASGLDIAYSESKCEPVFEYFPYCLDFLTGYYNKPSKRCCDHIYKLNRLAKRGLGAQLICWCIEYMVRGTEPQIRADRISELPTKCQTHLSFPISEWKDCNTIV
;
A
#
# COMPACT_ATOMS: atom_id res chain seq x y z
N MET A 1 23.20 -55.10 -3.54
CA MET A 1 23.09 -54.83 -2.09
C MET A 1 23.93 -53.58 -1.84
N LEU A 2 23.48 -52.44 -1.32
CA LEU A 2 22.36 -52.06 -0.46
C LEU A 2 22.00 -50.57 -0.75
N ARG A 3 20.80 -50.12 -0.37
CA ARG A 3 19.99 -49.05 -0.99
C ARG A 3 20.06 -47.69 -0.29
N PHE A 4 20.08 -46.61 -1.06
CA PHE A 4 19.35 -45.35 -0.83
C PHE A 4 19.05 -44.77 -2.23
N ALA A 5 18.06 -45.28 -2.97
CA ALA A 5 16.65 -44.88 -2.88
C ALA A 5 16.53 -43.36 -2.71
N GLY A 6 16.08 -42.70 -3.79
CA GLY A 6 16.14 -41.26 -3.96
C GLY A 6 15.28 -40.42 -3.04
N CYS A 7 14.98 -39.21 -3.52
CA CYS A 7 14.06 -38.22 -2.95
C CYS A 7 14.70 -37.01 -2.26
N CYS A 8 15.70 -36.34 -2.86
CA CYS A 8 16.06 -34.98 -2.41
C CYS A 8 16.77 -34.13 -3.50
N LEU A 9 16.27 -34.15 -4.74
CA LEU A 9 16.68 -33.19 -5.78
C LEU A 9 15.49 -32.39 -6.32
N LEU A 10 14.63 -31.97 -5.41
CA LEU A 10 13.60 -30.95 -5.63
C LEU A 10 13.77 -29.87 -4.55
N VAL A 11 14.90 -29.16 -4.58
CA VAL A 11 14.96 -27.86 -3.91
C VAL A 11 14.21 -26.90 -4.81
N LEU A 12 12.94 -26.69 -4.49
CA LEU A 12 12.06 -25.75 -5.18
C LEU A 12 12.74 -24.37 -5.26
N LEU A 13 12.99 -23.92 -6.48
CA LEU A 13 13.23 -22.51 -6.80
C LEU A 13 11.89 -21.76 -6.66
N ALA A 14 11.46 -21.54 -5.43
CA ALA A 14 10.28 -20.73 -5.10
C ALA A 14 10.72 -19.46 -4.36
N SER A 15 11.41 -18.56 -5.05
CA SER A 15 11.77 -17.25 -4.49
C SER A 15 11.44 -16.07 -5.41
N GLY A 16 10.66 -16.29 -6.47
CA GLY A 16 10.28 -15.22 -7.42
C GLY A 16 8.77 -15.00 -7.62
N LEU A 17 7.90 -15.86 -7.10
CA LEU A 17 6.45 -15.85 -7.40
C LEU A 17 5.61 -14.95 -6.48
N ASP A 18 6.10 -14.58 -5.29
CA ASP A 18 5.31 -13.78 -4.34
C ASP A 18 5.19 -12.30 -4.73
N ILE A 19 6.21 -11.73 -5.39
CA ILE A 19 6.24 -10.29 -5.68
C ILE A 19 5.24 -9.95 -6.81
N ALA A 20 5.24 -10.74 -7.89
CA ALA A 20 4.36 -10.51 -9.04
C ALA A 20 2.87 -10.72 -8.69
N TYR A 21 2.57 -11.68 -7.79
CA TYR A 21 1.20 -11.91 -7.34
C TYR A 21 0.67 -10.77 -6.46
N SER A 22 1.53 -10.19 -5.61
CA SER A 22 1.17 -9.05 -4.76
C SER A 22 0.88 -7.78 -5.56
N GLU A 23 1.68 -7.49 -6.60
CA GLU A 23 1.51 -6.30 -7.44
C GLU A 23 0.17 -6.29 -8.19
N SER A 24 -0.30 -7.44 -8.67
CA SER A 24 -1.62 -7.55 -9.33
C SER A 24 -2.80 -7.15 -8.43
N LYS A 25 -2.65 -7.27 -7.10
CA LYS A 25 -3.67 -6.89 -6.13
C LYS A 25 -3.63 -5.40 -5.77
N CYS A 26 -2.59 -4.70 -6.20
CA CYS A 26 -2.45 -3.27 -5.98
C CYS A 26 -3.25 -2.42 -6.96
N GLU A 27 -3.80 -2.99 -8.03
CA GLU A 27 -4.56 -2.27 -9.05
C GLU A 27 -5.59 -1.28 -8.45
N PRO A 28 -6.42 -1.67 -7.45
CA PRO A 28 -7.37 -0.73 -6.85
C PRO A 28 -6.68 0.41 -6.08
N VAL A 29 -5.51 0.15 -5.48
CA VAL A 29 -4.72 1.17 -4.78
C VAL A 29 -4.09 2.13 -5.80
N PHE A 30 -3.59 1.60 -6.91
CA PHE A 30 -3.04 2.36 -8.02
C PHE A 30 -4.07 3.24 -8.71
N GLU A 31 -5.32 2.79 -8.78
CA GLU A 31 -6.41 3.61 -9.29
C GLU A 31 -6.83 4.72 -8.31
N TYR A 32 -6.86 4.43 -7.00
CA TYR A 32 -7.53 5.31 -6.02
C TYR A 32 -6.59 6.31 -5.34
N PHE A 33 -5.39 5.87 -4.96
CA PHE A 33 -4.48 6.66 -4.14
C PHE A 33 -3.91 7.92 -4.85
N PRO A 34 -3.61 7.91 -6.18
CA PRO A 34 -2.97 9.05 -6.84
C PRO A 34 -3.73 10.38 -6.72
N TYR A 35 -5.05 10.34 -6.56
CA TYR A 35 -5.86 11.56 -6.41
C TYR A 35 -5.53 12.38 -5.16
N CYS A 36 -4.81 11.79 -4.20
CA CYS A 36 -4.38 12.44 -2.98
C CYS A 36 -2.95 12.99 -3.03
N LEU A 37 -2.16 12.64 -4.03
CA LEU A 37 -0.72 12.96 -4.07
C LEU A 37 -0.47 14.46 -4.03
N ASP A 38 -1.19 15.28 -4.80
CA ASP A 38 -0.98 16.74 -4.81
C ASP A 38 -1.19 17.38 -3.42
N PHE A 39 -2.09 16.84 -2.60
CA PHE A 39 -2.24 17.31 -1.22
C PHE A 39 -1.13 16.76 -0.31
N LEU A 40 -0.85 15.46 -0.44
CA LEU A 40 0.12 14.73 0.38
C LEU A 40 1.56 15.23 0.19
N THR A 41 1.90 15.71 -1.01
CA THR A 41 3.19 16.32 -1.31
C THR A 41 3.21 17.83 -1.04
N GLY A 42 2.05 18.42 -0.70
CA GLY A 42 1.93 19.82 -0.33
C GLY A 42 1.77 20.80 -1.49
N TYR A 43 1.51 20.32 -2.71
CA TYR A 43 1.16 21.16 -3.85
C TYR A 43 -0.16 21.93 -3.61
N TYR A 44 -1.13 21.29 -2.95
CA TYR A 44 -2.36 21.94 -2.48
C TYR A 44 -2.49 21.91 -0.96
N ASN A 45 -3.11 22.96 -0.40
CA ASN A 45 -3.36 23.08 1.05
C ASN A 45 -4.58 22.29 1.56
N LYS A 46 -5.40 21.78 0.64
CA LYS A 46 -6.61 21.01 0.94
C LYS A 46 -6.69 19.80 0.00
N PRO A 47 -7.14 18.63 0.48
CA PRO A 47 -7.42 17.50 -0.38
C PRO A 47 -8.60 17.85 -1.31
N SER A 48 -8.54 17.34 -2.55
CA SER A 48 -9.67 17.43 -3.46
C SER A 48 -10.83 16.57 -2.95
N LYS A 49 -12.06 16.89 -3.38
CA LYS A 49 -13.21 16.01 -3.12
C LYS A 49 -12.95 14.58 -3.60
N ARG A 50 -12.33 14.47 -4.78
CA ARG A 50 -11.95 13.19 -5.38
C ARG A 50 -10.97 12.41 -4.50
N CYS A 51 -9.95 13.06 -3.93
CA CYS A 51 -9.06 12.42 -2.96
C CYS A 51 -9.85 11.84 -1.79
N CYS A 52 -10.69 12.65 -1.13
CA CYS A 52 -11.45 12.19 0.03
C CYS A 52 -12.38 11.02 -0.31
N ASP A 53 -13.11 11.09 -1.43
CA ASP A 53 -13.97 9.99 -1.91
C ASP A 53 -13.19 8.68 -2.10
N HIS A 54 -11.95 8.76 -2.57
CA HIS A 54 -11.08 7.59 -2.78
C HIS A 54 -10.46 7.09 -1.47
N ILE A 55 -10.17 7.95 -0.50
CA ILE A 55 -9.80 7.52 0.86
C ILE A 55 -10.94 6.74 1.52
N TYR A 56 -12.20 7.15 1.33
CA TYR A 56 -13.34 6.35 1.80
C TYR A 56 -13.39 4.96 1.15
N LYS A 57 -13.11 4.86 -0.16
CA LYS A 57 -13.02 3.56 -0.86
C LYS A 57 -11.88 2.70 -0.31
N LEU A 58 -10.69 3.27 -0.15
CA LEU A 58 -9.52 2.58 0.40
C LEU A 58 -9.75 2.11 1.83
N ASN A 59 -10.42 2.89 2.68
CA ASN A 59 -10.84 2.46 4.01
C ASN A 59 -11.76 1.24 3.98
N ARG A 60 -12.71 1.19 3.03
CA ARG A 60 -13.57 0.01 2.87
C ARG A 60 -12.78 -1.20 2.37
N LEU A 61 -11.85 -1.01 1.44
CA LEU A 61 -10.97 -2.08 0.96
C LEU A 61 -10.06 -2.62 2.07
N ALA A 62 -9.52 -1.74 2.92
CA ALA A 62 -8.71 -2.14 4.07
C ALA A 62 -9.49 -3.05 5.02
N LYS A 63 -10.75 -2.72 5.28
CA LYS A 63 -11.59 -3.45 6.26
C LYS A 63 -12.23 -4.72 5.72
N ARG A 64 -12.58 -4.76 4.43
CA ARG A 64 -13.45 -5.81 3.86
C ARG A 64 -12.85 -6.54 2.66
N GLY A 65 -11.68 -6.16 2.20
CA GLY A 65 -11.08 -6.68 0.97
C GLY A 65 -9.60 -6.99 1.13
N LEU A 66 -8.75 -6.07 0.65
CA LEU A 66 -7.31 -6.27 0.52
C LEU A 66 -6.56 -6.34 1.87
N GLY A 67 -7.10 -5.73 2.92
CA GLY A 67 -6.41 -5.60 4.20
C GLY A 67 -5.52 -4.36 4.26
N ALA A 68 -5.32 -3.84 5.47
CA ALA A 68 -4.54 -2.63 5.72
C ALA A 68 -3.07 -2.74 5.28
N GLN A 69 -2.44 -3.89 5.55
CA GLN A 69 -1.02 -4.12 5.27
C GLN A 69 -0.73 -4.14 3.76
N LEU A 70 -1.59 -4.80 2.97
CA LEU A 70 -1.43 -4.83 1.52
C LEU A 70 -1.62 -3.44 0.91
N ILE A 71 -2.62 -2.67 1.37
CA ILE A 71 -2.82 -1.29 0.90
C ILE A 71 -1.61 -0.43 1.21
N CYS A 72 -1.07 -0.49 2.43
CA CYS A 72 0.14 0.24 2.77
C CYS A 72 1.32 -0.16 1.88
N TRP A 73 1.54 -1.46 1.69
CA TRP A 73 2.63 -1.94 0.82
C TRP A 73 2.50 -1.44 -0.61
N CYS A 74 1.28 -1.47 -1.18
CA CYS A 74 1.02 -0.94 -2.52
C CYS A 74 1.28 0.57 -2.61
N ILE A 75 0.89 1.34 -1.58
CA ILE A 75 1.17 2.78 -1.52
C ILE A 75 2.67 3.02 -1.47
N GLU A 76 3.37 2.34 -0.56
CA GLU A 76 4.82 2.44 -0.43
C GLU A 76 5.52 2.12 -1.75
N TYR A 77 5.12 1.03 -2.42
CA TYR A 77 5.67 0.63 -3.71
C TYR A 77 5.45 1.71 -4.78
N MET A 78 4.26 2.32 -4.83
CA MET A 78 3.93 3.38 -5.79
C MET A 78 4.80 4.63 -5.59
N VAL A 79 5.00 5.05 -4.34
CA VAL A 79 5.56 6.37 -4.02
C VAL A 79 7.07 6.33 -3.75
N ARG A 80 7.64 5.13 -3.60
CA ARG A 80 9.07 4.92 -3.38
C ARG A 80 9.90 5.56 -4.50
N GLY A 81 10.76 6.51 -4.12
CA GLY A 81 11.65 7.21 -5.04
C GLY A 81 10.96 8.28 -5.90
N THR A 82 9.72 8.65 -5.57
CA THR A 82 9.03 9.78 -6.20
C THR A 82 9.40 11.11 -5.53
N GLU A 83 9.47 12.18 -6.32
CA GLU A 83 9.73 13.54 -5.85
C GLU A 83 8.63 14.48 -6.39
N PRO A 84 8.08 15.39 -5.58
CA PRO A 84 8.32 15.56 -4.13
C PRO A 84 7.79 14.39 -3.30
N GLN A 85 8.49 14.09 -2.20
CA GLN A 85 8.07 13.09 -1.21
C GLN A 85 6.75 13.47 -0.52
N ILE A 86 5.98 12.46 -0.11
CA ILE A 86 4.82 12.62 0.75
C ILE A 86 5.28 13.09 2.12
N ARG A 87 4.58 14.10 2.64
CA ARG A 87 4.93 14.73 3.90
C ARG A 87 4.12 14.17 5.05
N ALA A 88 4.79 13.85 6.16
CA ALA A 88 4.16 13.32 7.36
C ALA A 88 3.07 14.25 7.93
N ASP A 89 3.30 15.57 7.91
CA ASP A 89 2.30 16.55 8.38
C ASP A 89 1.02 16.51 7.52
N ARG A 90 1.15 16.33 6.22
CA ARG A 90 -0.01 16.20 5.31
C ARG A 90 -0.75 14.89 5.50
N ILE A 91 -0.05 13.78 5.75
CA ILE A 91 -0.67 12.50 6.11
C ILE A 91 -1.53 12.68 7.38
N SER A 92 -0.99 13.33 8.43
CA SER A 92 -1.72 13.56 9.69
C SER A 92 -2.92 14.49 9.52
N GLU A 93 -2.88 15.45 8.60
CA GLU A 93 -4.00 16.36 8.31
C GLU A 93 -5.12 15.72 7.48
N LEU A 94 -4.81 14.68 6.69
CA LEU A 94 -5.72 14.10 5.71
C LEU A 94 -7.05 13.60 6.32
N PRO A 95 -7.07 12.81 7.42
CA PRO A 95 -8.31 12.28 7.99
C PRO A 95 -9.24 13.41 8.44
N THR A 96 -8.70 14.40 9.15
CA THR A 96 -9.47 15.55 9.64
C THR A 96 -10.02 16.38 8.48
N LYS A 97 -9.22 16.65 7.44
CA LYS A 97 -9.68 17.43 6.28
C LYS A 97 -10.70 16.69 5.42
N CYS A 98 -10.62 15.35 5.35
CA CYS A 98 -11.59 14.52 4.64
C CYS A 98 -12.77 14.07 5.52
N GLN A 99 -12.80 14.46 6.80
CA GLN A 99 -13.83 14.06 7.79
C GLN A 99 -13.98 12.54 7.90
N THR A 100 -12.85 11.83 7.89
CA THR A 100 -12.78 10.37 7.91
C THR A 100 -11.64 9.90 8.81
N HIS A 101 -11.39 8.60 8.84
CA HIS A 101 -10.21 7.99 9.48
C HIS A 101 -9.30 7.38 8.41
N LEU A 102 -8.12 6.90 8.80
CA LEU A 102 -7.33 6.00 7.96
C LEU A 102 -7.39 4.60 8.57
N SER A 103 -7.75 3.62 7.75
CA SER A 103 -7.82 2.20 8.14
C SER A 103 -6.57 1.43 7.70
N PHE A 104 -5.54 2.15 7.25
CA PHE A 104 -4.28 1.65 6.76
C PHE A 104 -3.20 2.74 6.98
N PRO A 105 -1.95 2.36 7.27
CA PRO A 105 -0.86 3.33 7.35
C PRO A 105 -0.48 3.83 5.95
N ILE A 106 -0.01 5.08 5.88
CA ILE A 106 0.61 5.66 4.69
C ILE A 106 2.07 5.92 5.07
N SER A 107 3.00 5.26 4.38
CA SER A 107 4.42 5.35 4.65
C SER A 107 5.22 5.22 3.35
N GLU A 108 6.33 5.94 3.27
CA GLU A 108 7.34 5.77 2.21
C GLU A 108 8.49 4.85 2.66
N TRP A 109 8.58 4.56 3.96
CA TRP A 109 9.74 3.95 4.61
C TRP A 109 9.45 2.57 5.22
N LYS A 110 8.51 1.81 4.63
CA LYS A 110 8.24 0.41 5.01
C LYS A 110 7.71 0.22 6.43
N ASP A 111 7.00 1.20 6.96
CA ASP A 111 6.32 1.09 8.26
C ASP A 111 4.86 0.61 8.13
N CYS A 112 4.66 -0.44 7.33
CA CYS A 112 3.34 -1.05 7.12
C CYS A 112 2.93 -2.05 8.22
N ASN A 113 3.78 -2.22 9.23
CA ASN A 113 3.53 -3.09 10.38
C ASN A 113 2.88 -2.36 11.55
N THR A 114 2.80 -1.04 11.50
CA THR A 114 2.12 -0.26 12.53
C THR A 114 0.61 -0.45 12.39
N ILE A 115 -0.02 -0.95 13.45
CA ILE A 115 -1.48 -1.02 13.55
C ILE A 115 -2.00 0.41 13.72
N VAL A 116 -2.87 0.84 12.80
CA VAL A 116 -3.59 2.13 12.81
C VAL A 116 -4.97 2.01 13.43
#